data_AF-A0A3E0Q6N7-F1
#
_entry.id   AF-A0A3E0Q6N7-F1
#
_cell.length_a   1.000
_cell.length_b   1.000
_cell.length_c   1.000
_cell.angle_alpha   90.00
_cell.angle_beta   90.00
_cell.angle_gamma   90.00
#
_symmetry.space_group_name_H-M   'P 1'
#
loop_
_entity.id
_entity.type
_entity.pdbx_description
1 polymer ?
#
loop_
_entity_poly.entity_id
_entity_poly.type
_entity_poly.pdbx_seq_one_letter_code
_entity_poly.pdbx_strand_id
1 'polypeptide(L)'
;MSFYKFSKLKRAQQSIVRDVLHRLGGDESRTKKGAAWIAEKLGRFKPNDSLLTYSALSRVVELETLSAAAQERVALWDTLDAVATRDNRLSGLTFWFFRDHAQSHLEQLSTRRRYAAADAFC
;
A
#
# COMPACT_ATOMS: atom_id res chain seq x y z
N MET A 1 -21.17 3.27 9.04
CA MET A 1 -19.97 4.00 9.53
C MET A 1 -18.63 3.63 8.85
N SER A 2 -18.58 2.72 7.84
CA SER A 2 -17.31 2.17 7.33
C SER A 2 -16.71 2.91 6.10
N PHE A 3 -17.56 3.39 5.19
CA PHE A 3 -17.12 3.99 3.91
C PHE A 3 -16.43 5.36 4.07
N TYR A 4 -16.92 6.18 5.01
CA TYR A 4 -16.35 7.51 5.31
C TYR A 4 -14.90 7.43 5.80
N LYS A 5 -14.59 6.47 6.68
CA LYS A 5 -13.25 6.28 7.24
C LYS A 5 -12.24 5.82 6.16
N PHE A 6 -12.67 4.92 5.27
CA PHE A 6 -11.85 4.45 4.15
C PHE A 6 -11.52 5.56 3.15
N SER A 7 -12.51 6.38 2.76
CA SER A 7 -12.30 7.50 1.83
C SER A 7 -11.38 8.59 2.40
N LYS A 8 -11.47 8.86 3.72
CA LYS A 8 -10.61 9.82 4.40
C LYS A 8 -9.16 9.33 4.46
N LEU A 9 -8.96 8.06 4.79
CA LEU A 9 -7.63 7.45 4.83
C LEU A 9 -6.97 7.42 3.45
N LYS A 10 -7.70 7.01 2.41
CA LYS A 10 -7.18 7.00 1.04
C LYS A 10 -6.69 8.38 0.61
N ARG A 11 -7.45 9.44 0.94
CA ARG A 11 -7.05 10.83 0.66
C ARG A 11 -5.81 11.25 1.46
N ALA A 12 -5.72 10.87 2.73
CA ALA A 12 -4.54 11.14 3.56
C ALA A 12 -3.28 10.45 2.99
N GLN A 13 -3.39 9.20 2.55
CA GLN A 13 -2.30 8.46 1.89
C GLN A 13 -1.87 9.12 0.58
N GLN A 14 -2.82 9.56 -0.25
CA GLN A 14 -2.51 10.29 -1.48
C GLN A 14 -1.82 11.63 -1.19
N SER A 15 -2.23 12.32 -0.13
CA SER A 15 -1.64 13.60 0.26
C SER A 15 -0.19 13.45 0.70
N ILE A 16 0.09 12.51 1.60
CA ILE A 16 1.46 12.30 2.11
C ILE A 16 2.40 11.86 0.99
N VAL A 17 1.92 11.01 0.08
CA VAL A 17 2.67 10.57 -1.11
C VAL A 17 3.03 11.73 -2.02
N ARG A 18 2.08 12.65 -2.28
CA ARG A 18 2.35 13.83 -3.10
C ARG A 18 3.38 14.74 -2.44
N ASP A 19 3.31 14.91 -1.13
CA ASP A 19 4.29 15.70 -0.38
C ASP A 19 5.69 15.06 -0.46
N VAL A 20 5.80 13.74 -0.28
CA VAL A 20 7.05 13.01 -0.48
C VAL A 20 7.61 13.22 -1.89
N LEU A 21 6.79 13.04 -2.94
CA LEU A 21 7.22 13.23 -4.33
C LEU A 21 7.68 14.67 -4.59
N HIS A 22 6.95 15.66 -4.07
CA HIS A 22 7.30 17.07 -4.21
C HIS A 22 8.65 17.39 -3.54
N ARG A 23 8.85 16.93 -2.30
CA ARG A 23 10.10 17.17 -1.55
C ARG A 23 11.30 16.42 -2.15
N LEU A 24 11.08 15.27 -2.76
CA LEU A 24 12.14 14.50 -3.42
C LEU A 24 12.46 14.99 -4.83
N GLY A 25 11.51 15.58 -5.55
CA GLY A 25 11.63 15.99 -6.96
C GLY A 25 12.46 17.26 -7.24
N GLY A 26 12.98 17.93 -6.22
CA GLY A 26 13.69 19.21 -6.35
C GLY A 26 15.18 19.18 -6.71
N ASP A 27 15.81 18.01 -6.81
CA ASP A 27 17.21 17.86 -7.24
C ASP A 27 17.25 16.86 -8.41
N GLU A 28 18.29 16.76 -9.23
CA GLU A 28 18.13 16.25 -10.62
C GLU A 28 18.72 14.85 -10.92
N SER A 29 19.55 14.24 -10.06
CA SER A 29 20.26 12.98 -10.42
C SER A 29 19.90 11.72 -9.62
N ARG A 30 19.93 11.74 -8.27
CA ARG A 30 19.59 10.57 -7.41
C ARG A 30 18.09 10.50 -7.05
N THR A 31 17.47 11.65 -7.07
CA THR A 31 16.06 11.98 -6.84
C THR A 31 15.09 11.45 -7.89
N LYS A 32 15.45 11.51 -9.19
CA LYS A 32 14.63 10.93 -10.26
C LYS A 32 14.43 9.43 -10.06
N LYS A 33 15.45 8.71 -9.57
CA LYS A 33 15.33 7.28 -9.24
C LYS A 33 14.40 7.02 -8.05
N GLY A 34 14.52 7.82 -6.98
CA GLY A 34 13.64 7.70 -5.80
C GLY A 34 12.19 8.02 -6.14
N ALA A 35 11.95 9.13 -6.85
CA ALA A 35 10.61 9.52 -7.31
C ALA A 35 10.03 8.51 -8.29
N ALA A 36 10.82 7.99 -9.24
CA ALA A 36 10.39 6.95 -10.17
C ALA A 36 10.07 5.63 -9.46
N TRP A 37 10.86 5.22 -8.46
CA TRP A 37 10.58 4.04 -7.65
C TRP A 37 9.28 4.20 -6.85
N ILE A 38 9.06 5.36 -6.21
CA ILE A 38 7.80 5.66 -5.51
C ILE A 38 6.63 5.65 -6.49
N ALA A 39 6.78 6.26 -7.66
CA ALA A 39 5.76 6.27 -8.71
C ALA A 39 5.46 4.87 -9.25
N GLU A 40 6.47 4.02 -9.43
CA GLU A 40 6.29 2.61 -9.83
C GLU A 40 5.49 1.85 -8.77
N LYS A 41 5.88 1.99 -7.50
CA LYS A 41 5.18 1.35 -6.37
C LYS A 41 3.72 1.81 -6.28
N LEU A 42 3.47 3.11 -6.44
CA LEU A 42 2.12 3.68 -6.43
C LEU A 42 1.29 3.34 -7.67
N GLY A 43 1.93 3.16 -8.82
CA GLY A 43 1.28 2.69 -10.04
C GLY A 43 0.72 1.28 -9.86
N ARG A 44 1.48 0.39 -9.20
CA ARG A 44 1.03 -0.97 -8.85
C ARG A 44 -0.12 -0.99 -7.84
N PHE A 45 -0.29 0.07 -7.05
CA PHE A 45 -1.43 0.21 -6.13
C PHE A 45 -2.77 0.51 -6.80
N LYS A 46 -2.79 0.81 -8.10
CA LYS A 46 -4.06 0.94 -8.83
C LYS A 46 -4.59 -0.48 -9.05
N PRO A 47 -5.72 -0.87 -8.41
CA PRO A 47 -6.18 -2.25 -8.48
C PRO A 47 -6.45 -2.62 -9.93
N ASN A 48 -5.91 -3.77 -10.36
CA ASN A 48 -6.33 -4.44 -11.57
C ASN A 48 -7.83 -4.72 -11.45
N ASP A 49 -8.63 -4.05 -12.28
CA ASP A 49 -10.09 -4.07 -12.27
C ASP A 49 -10.66 -5.30 -12.97
N SER A 50 -10.04 -6.47 -12.76
CA SER A 50 -10.47 -7.70 -13.40
C SER A 50 -9.92 -8.92 -12.68
N LEU A 51 -10.72 -9.49 -11.78
CA LEU A 51 -10.67 -10.92 -11.51
C LEU A 51 -12.11 -11.43 -11.48
N LEU A 52 -12.43 -12.15 -12.54
CA LEU A 52 -13.76 -12.57 -12.97
C LEU A 52 -14.25 -13.79 -12.18
N THR A 53 -15.58 -13.82 -12.01
CA THR A 53 -16.46 -14.97 -11.72
C THR A 53 -16.47 -15.53 -10.30
N TYR A 54 -17.70 -15.76 -9.83
CA TYR A 54 -18.10 -16.17 -8.48
C TYR A 54 -17.79 -17.66 -8.20
N SER A 55 -16.52 -18.03 -8.08
CA SER A 55 -16.12 -19.37 -7.60
C SER A 55 -15.33 -19.27 -6.29
N ALA A 56 -15.38 -20.32 -5.46
CA ALA A 56 -14.63 -20.39 -4.21
C ALA A 56 -13.12 -20.20 -4.45
N LEU A 57 -12.61 -20.74 -5.57
CA LEU A 57 -11.22 -20.57 -6.00
C LEU A 57 -10.90 -19.12 -6.41
N SER A 58 -11.80 -18.46 -7.14
CA SER A 58 -11.63 -17.05 -7.54
C SER A 58 -11.53 -16.13 -6.32
N ARG A 59 -12.31 -16.40 -5.26
CA ARG A 59 -12.24 -15.67 -3.99
C ARG A 59 -10.87 -15.82 -3.30
N VAL A 60 -10.25 -16.99 -3.36
CA VAL A 60 -8.90 -17.20 -2.82
C VAL A 60 -7.88 -16.35 -3.58
N VAL A 61 -7.92 -16.39 -4.91
CA VAL A 61 -7.00 -15.62 -5.78
C VAL A 61 -7.18 -14.10 -5.58
N GLU A 62 -8.43 -13.64 -5.44
CA GLU A 62 -8.72 -12.24 -5.12
C GLU A 62 -8.09 -11.84 -3.77
N LEU A 63 -8.29 -12.64 -2.72
CA LEU A 63 -7.75 -12.36 -1.40
C LEU A 63 -6.22 -12.47 -1.36
N GLU A 64 -5.60 -13.32 -2.16
CA GLU A 64 -4.14 -13.37 -2.36
C GLU A 64 -3.61 -12.09 -2.99
N THR A 65 -4.25 -11.65 -4.07
CA THR A 65 -3.90 -10.43 -4.77
C THR A 65 -4.01 -9.22 -3.84
N LEU A 66 -5.10 -9.11 -3.09
CA LEU A 66 -5.31 -8.04 -2.10
C LEU A 66 -4.29 -8.11 -0.96
N SER A 67 -3.94 -9.30 -0.49
CA SER A 67 -2.93 -9.48 0.57
C SER A 67 -1.54 -9.05 0.07
N ALA A 68 -1.14 -9.46 -1.13
CA ALA A 68 0.13 -9.06 -1.74
C ALA A 68 0.23 -7.54 -1.89
N ALA A 69 -0.85 -6.89 -2.36
CA ALA A 69 -0.92 -5.44 -2.42
C ALA A 69 -0.78 -4.81 -1.02
N ALA A 70 -1.51 -5.30 -0.02
CA ALA A 70 -1.39 -4.77 1.35
C ALA A 70 0.03 -4.91 1.92
N GLN A 71 0.71 -6.03 1.66
CA GLN A 71 2.09 -6.27 2.06
C GLN A 71 3.08 -5.32 1.38
N GLU A 72 2.95 -5.09 0.07
CA GLU A 72 3.76 -4.09 -0.63
C GLU A 72 3.61 -2.71 0.00
N ARG A 73 2.41 -2.41 0.51
CA ARG A 73 2.09 -1.13 1.13
C ARG A 73 2.80 -0.97 2.48
N VAL A 74 2.84 -2.04 3.27
CA VAL A 74 3.64 -2.07 4.52
C VAL A 74 5.10 -1.80 4.19
N ALA A 75 5.66 -2.51 3.21
CA ALA A 75 7.07 -2.36 2.81
C ALA A 75 7.39 -0.95 2.29
N LEU A 76 6.47 -0.34 1.53
CA LEU A 76 6.60 1.03 1.06
C LEU A 76 6.73 2.03 2.22
N TRP A 77 5.81 1.96 3.19
CA TRP A 77 5.83 2.88 4.33
C TRP A 77 7.05 2.67 5.24
N ASP A 78 7.45 1.42 5.45
CA ASP A 78 8.67 1.08 6.20
C ASP A 78 9.93 1.64 5.52
N THR A 79 10.02 1.50 4.20
CA THR A 79 11.12 2.07 3.42
C THR A 79 11.14 3.59 3.50
N LEU A 80 9.98 4.25 3.39
CA LEU A 80 9.89 5.72 3.49
C LEU A 80 10.29 6.23 4.87
N ASP A 81 9.97 5.51 5.94
CA ASP A 81 10.40 5.83 7.30
C ASP A 81 11.93 5.76 7.45
N ALA A 82 12.53 4.70 6.90
CA ALA A 82 13.98 4.54 6.86
C ALA A 82 14.68 5.63 6.02
N VAL A 83 14.08 6.03 4.89
CA VAL A 83 14.60 7.12 4.05
C VAL A 83 14.47 8.46 4.77
N ALA A 84 13.36 8.73 5.44
CA ALA A 84 13.15 10.00 6.15
C ALA A 84 14.11 10.20 7.32
N THR A 85 14.61 9.12 7.92
CA THR A 85 15.67 9.20 8.93
C THR A 85 17.01 9.67 8.36
N ARG A 86 17.24 9.49 7.04
CA ARG A 86 18.52 9.77 6.38
C ARG A 86 18.48 10.99 5.45
N ASP A 87 17.30 11.39 5.00
CA ASP A 87 17.10 12.50 4.06
C ASP A 87 16.33 13.63 4.75
N ASN A 88 17.04 14.72 5.04
CA ASN A 88 16.51 15.86 5.78
C ASN A 88 15.35 16.56 5.06
N ARG A 89 15.15 16.30 3.75
CA ARG A 89 14.00 16.83 2.99
C ARG A 89 12.69 16.21 3.43
N LEU A 90 12.72 14.98 3.94
CA LEU A 90 11.53 14.29 4.47
C LEU A 90 11.36 14.50 5.97
N SER A 91 12.22 15.28 6.62
CA SER A 91 12.10 15.60 8.03
C SER A 91 10.73 16.19 8.37
N GLY A 92 10.16 15.71 9.48
CA GLY A 92 8.81 16.09 9.93
C GLY A 92 7.67 15.32 9.27
N LEU A 93 7.94 14.45 8.29
CA LEU A 93 6.97 13.46 7.82
C LEU A 93 7.05 12.20 8.68
N THR A 94 5.90 11.57 8.93
CA THR A 94 5.86 10.29 9.66
C THR A 94 4.99 9.30 8.93
N PHE A 95 5.47 8.05 8.84
CA PHE A 95 4.82 6.99 8.05
C PHE A 95 4.24 5.87 8.91
N TRP A 96 4.57 5.81 10.20
CA TRP A 96 4.12 4.76 11.14
C TRP A 96 2.61 4.52 11.11
N PHE A 97 1.79 5.58 11.13
CA PHE A 97 0.33 5.46 11.10
C PHE A 97 -0.18 4.74 9.84
N PHE A 98 0.43 5.03 8.69
CA PHE A 98 0.06 4.40 7.42
C PHE A 98 0.58 2.97 7.31
N ARG A 99 1.76 2.71 7.89
CA ARG A 99 2.33 1.36 8.05
C ARG A 99 1.43 0.49 8.91
N ASP A 100 1.07 0.92 10.12
CA ASP A 100 0.22 0.17 11.05
C ASP A 100 -1.15 -0.11 10.45
N HIS A 101 -1.73 0.87 9.76
CA HIS A 101 -2.99 0.64 9.06
C HIS A 101 -2.82 -0.36 7.90
N ALA A 102 -1.73 -0.34 7.16
CA ALA A 102 -1.46 -1.33 6.12
C ALA A 102 -1.27 -2.74 6.72
N GLN A 103 -0.58 -2.83 7.85
CA GLN A 103 -0.34 -4.07 8.58
C GLN A 103 -1.67 -4.69 9.07
N SER A 104 -2.52 -3.90 9.72
CA SER A 104 -3.84 -4.36 10.16
C SER A 104 -4.72 -4.81 8.99
N HIS A 105 -4.64 -4.12 7.84
CA HIS A 105 -5.37 -4.54 6.64
C HIS A 105 -4.86 -5.87 6.07
N LEU A 106 -3.53 -6.06 6.03
CA LEU A 106 -2.90 -7.31 5.62
C LEU A 106 -3.32 -8.49 6.51
N GLU A 107 -3.36 -8.29 7.82
CA GLU A 107 -3.77 -9.33 8.79
C GLU A 107 -5.23 -9.75 8.58
N GLN A 108 -6.12 -8.78 8.36
CA GLN A 108 -7.52 -9.03 8.06
C GLN A 108 -7.69 -9.81 6.75
N LEU A 109 -6.98 -9.41 5.69
CA LEU A 109 -7.02 -10.11 4.40
C LEU A 109 -6.43 -11.51 4.48
N SER A 110 -5.30 -11.67 5.15
CA SER A 110 -4.63 -12.97 5.36
C SER A 110 -5.50 -13.94 6.15
N THR A 111 -6.25 -13.44 7.13
CA THR A 111 -7.21 -14.24 7.89
C THR A 111 -8.37 -14.70 7.00
N ARG A 112 -9.00 -13.79 6.25
CA ARG A 112 -10.07 -14.14 5.30
C ARG A 112 -9.60 -15.11 4.22
N ARG A 113 -8.39 -14.92 3.71
CA ARG A 113 -7.76 -15.78 2.71
C ARG A 113 -7.64 -17.21 3.21
N ARG A 114 -7.16 -17.41 4.44
CA ARG A 114 -7.04 -18.75 5.05
C ARG A 114 -8.40 -19.44 5.18
N TYR A 115 -9.44 -18.71 5.59
CA TYR A 115 -10.80 -19.25 5.63
C TYR A 115 -11.33 -19.61 4.23
N ALA A 116 -11.14 -18.74 3.24
CA ALA A 116 -11.56 -19.01 1.86
C ALA A 116 -10.82 -20.22 1.26
N ALA A 117 -9.53 -20.39 1.56
CA ALA A 117 -8.77 -21.55 1.12
C ALA A 117 -9.29 -22.84 1.78
N ALA A 118 -9.57 -22.80 3.09
CA ALA A 118 -10.18 -23.94 3.77
C ALA A 118 -11.54 -24.33 3.14
N ASP A 119 -12.36 -23.34 2.78
CA ASP A 119 -13.68 -23.57 2.15
C ASP A 119 -13.57 -24.07 0.69
N ALA A 120 -12.58 -23.63 -0.07
CA ALA A 120 -12.42 -23.99 -1.48
C ALA A 120 -11.77 -25.36 -1.71
N PHE A 121 -11.00 -25.85 -0.72
CA PHE A 121 -10.20 -27.08 -0.84
C PHE A 121 -10.62 -28.20 0.13
N CYS A 122 -11.65 -28.00 0.97
CA CYS A 122 -12.32 -29.07 1.73
C CYS A 122 -13.54 -29.59 0.97
#